data_AF-X0U1F4-F1
#
_entry.id   AF-X0U1F4-F1
#
_cell.length_a   1.000
_cell.length_b   1.000
_cell.length_c   1.000
_cell.angle_alpha   90.00
_cell.angle_beta   90.00
_cell.angle_gamma   90.00
#
_symmetry.space_group_name_H-M   'P 1'
#
loop_
_entity.id
_entity.type
_entity.pdbx_description
1 polymer ?
#
loop_
_entity_poly.entity_id
_entity_poly.type
_entity_poly.pdbx_seq_one_letter_code
_entity_poly.pdbx_strand_id
1 'polypeptide(L)' 'PTDGDMNVDGDANGADIQVFVASFLGTPSSGDLCHGDFTDDDLINEDDIAGFVAALLTS' A
#
# COMPACT_ATOMS: atom_id res chain seq x y z
N PRO A 1 -8.58 -8.44 -1.12
CA PRO A 1 -8.23 -7.24 -0.33
C PRO A 1 -8.39 -6.02 -1.23
N THR A 2 -8.84 -4.90 -0.68
CA THR A 2 -8.86 -3.63 -1.42
C THR A 2 -7.46 -3.04 -1.47
N ASP A 3 -7.17 -2.22 -2.48
CA ASP A 3 -5.92 -1.47 -2.52
C ASP A 3 -5.78 -0.63 -1.23
N GLY A 4 -4.58 -0.60 -0.66
CA GLY A 4 -4.28 -0.02 0.64
C GLY A 4 -4.40 -0.96 1.85
N ASP A 5 -5.00 -2.15 1.71
CA ASP A 5 -5.00 -3.21 2.75
C ASP A 5 -3.69 -4.01 2.67
N MET A 6 -2.63 -3.43 3.25
CA MET A 6 -1.27 -3.94 3.21
C MET A 6 -1.02 -5.04 4.25
N ASN A 7 -1.77 -5.04 5.35
CA ASN A 7 -1.66 -6.06 6.40
C ASN A 7 -2.59 -7.28 6.18
N VAL A 8 -3.48 -7.20 5.17
CA VAL A 8 -4.42 -8.25 4.75
C VAL A 8 -5.44 -8.60 5.84
N ASP A 9 -5.84 -7.60 6.64
CA ASP A 9 -6.88 -7.75 7.67
C ASP A 9 -8.30 -7.47 7.15
N GLY A 10 -8.41 -6.98 5.91
CA GLY A 10 -9.66 -6.71 5.22
C GLY A 10 -10.07 -5.23 5.18
N ASP A 11 -9.37 -4.36 5.91
CA ASP A 11 -9.69 -2.95 6.04
C ASP A 11 -8.46 -2.06 5.74
N ALA A 12 -8.48 -1.25 4.68
CA ALA A 12 -7.42 -0.28 4.41
C ALA A 12 -7.46 0.89 5.41
N ASN A 13 -6.68 0.84 6.48
CA ASN A 13 -6.71 1.77 7.59
C ASN A 13 -5.31 2.10 8.15
N GLY A 14 -5.26 2.81 9.29
CA GLY A 14 -3.99 3.23 9.89
C GLY A 14 -3.02 2.09 10.24
N ALA A 15 -3.50 0.86 10.38
CA ALA A 15 -2.68 -0.33 10.61
C ALA A 15 -1.81 -0.69 9.39
N ASP A 16 -2.18 -0.27 8.18
CA ASP A 16 -1.46 -0.56 6.93
C ASP A 16 -0.24 0.33 6.72
N ILE A 17 -0.19 1.49 7.37
CA ILE A 17 0.86 2.50 7.18
C ILE A 17 2.25 1.91 7.43
N GLN A 18 2.41 1.13 8.51
CA GLN A 18 3.71 0.55 8.83
C GLN A 18 4.17 -0.45 7.77
N VAL A 19 3.23 -1.23 7.21
CA VAL A 19 3.53 -2.22 6.17
C VAL A 19 3.90 -1.51 4.87
N PHE A 20 3.11 -0.51 4.45
CA PHE A 20 3.43 0.34 3.30
C PHE A 20 4.82 0.96 3.40
N VAL A 21 5.16 1.55 4.56
CA VAL A 21 6.49 2.16 4.78
C VAL A 21 7.61 1.11 4.75
N ALA A 22 7.36 -0.09 5.27
CA ALA A 22 8.34 -1.17 5.21
C ALA A 22 8.61 -1.64 3.77
N SER A 23 7.57 -1.73 2.95
CA SER A 23 7.67 -2.08 1.53
C SER A 23 8.36 -0.97 0.72
N PHE A 24 7.99 0.28 0.96
CA PHE A 24 8.59 1.49 0.35
C PHE A 24 10.10 1.60 0.63
N LEU A 25 10.53 1.35 1.88
CA LEU A 25 11.94 1.43 2.27
C LEU A 25 12.73 0.14 1.97
N GLY A 26 12.04 -0.92 1.58
CA GLY A 26 12.57 -2.27 1.50
C GLY A 26 12.52 -2.86 0.09
N THR A 27 12.31 -4.17 0.04
CA THR A 27 11.99 -4.88 -1.19
C THR A 27 10.57 -5.39 -1.04
N PRO A 28 9.59 -4.84 -1.78
CA PRO A 28 8.21 -5.23 -1.65
C PRO A 28 8.02 -6.70 -2.02
N SER A 29 7.15 -7.38 -1.29
CA SER A 29 6.63 -8.69 -1.68
C SER A 29 5.67 -8.55 -2.87
N SER A 30 5.35 -9.66 -3.54
CA SER A 30 4.30 -9.65 -4.57
C SER A 30 2.92 -9.28 -4.01
N GLY A 31 2.68 -9.53 -2.72
CA GLY A 31 1.45 -9.10 -2.05
C GLY A 31 1.45 -7.60 -1.78
N ASP A 32 2.60 -7.04 -1.45
CA ASP A 32 2.77 -5.60 -1.23
C ASP A 32 2.51 -4.85 -2.54
N LEU A 33 3.11 -5.29 -3.65
CA LEU A 33 2.86 -4.69 -4.97
C LEU A 33 1.38 -4.74 -5.35
N CYS A 34 0.70 -5.86 -5.08
CA CYS A 34 -0.72 -6.02 -5.41
C CYS A 34 -1.64 -5.00 -4.69
N HIS A 35 -1.22 -4.43 -3.56
CA HIS A 35 -2.06 -3.57 -2.73
C HIS A 35 -1.45 -2.19 -2.47
N GLY A 36 -0.19 -1.98 -2.82
CA GLY A 36 0.59 -0.78 -2.54
C GLY A 36 1.20 -0.10 -3.76
N ASP A 37 1.18 -0.74 -4.94
CA ASP A 37 1.49 -0.09 -6.21
C ASP A 37 0.20 0.52 -6.77
N PHE A 38 0.10 1.84 -6.70
CA PHE A 38 -1.05 2.61 -7.19
C PHE A 38 -0.82 3.18 -8.59
N THR A 39 0.37 2.94 -9.16
CA THR A 39 0.76 3.43 -10.48
C THR A 39 0.88 2.34 -11.54
N ASP A 40 0.78 1.07 -11.14
CA ASP A 40 0.95 -0.14 -11.95
C ASP A 40 2.34 -0.19 -12.64
N ASP A 41 3.40 0.24 -11.95
CA ASP A 41 4.78 0.29 -12.47
C ASP A 41 5.73 -0.76 -11.85
N ASP A 42 5.19 -1.69 -11.07
CA ASP A 42 5.89 -2.74 -10.32
C ASP A 42 6.85 -2.20 -9.25
N LEU A 43 6.67 -0.95 -8.79
CA LEU A 43 7.42 -0.34 -7.70
C LEU A 43 6.48 0.14 -6.60
N ILE A 44 7.03 0.29 -5.38
CA ILE A 44 6.41 1.09 -4.32
C ILE A 44 7.37 2.23 -4.03
N ASN A 45 7.00 3.42 -4.47
CA ASN A 45 7.81 4.63 -4.39
C ASN A 45 6.93 5.87 -4.07
N GLU A 46 7.50 7.07 -4.20
CA GLU A 46 6.82 8.32 -3.86
C GLU A 46 5.54 8.60 -4.66
N ASP A 47 5.43 8.06 -5.87
CA ASP A 47 4.29 8.26 -6.75
C ASP A 47 3.05 7.50 -6.22
N ASP A 48 3.23 6.45 -5.41
CA ASP A 48 2.16 5.65 -4.80
C ASP A 48 1.54 6.30 -3.56
N ILE A 49 2.25 7.24 -2.92
CA ILE A 49 1.84 7.83 -1.63
C ILE A 49 0.46 8.48 -1.72
N ALA A 50 0.17 9.16 -2.83
CA ALA A 50 -1.12 9.83 -3.01
C ALA A 50 -2.28 8.82 -3.11
N GLY A 51 -2.07 7.72 -3.83
CA GLY A 51 -3.04 6.63 -3.95
C GLY A 51 -3.28 5.94 -2.60
N PHE A 52 -2.20 5.63 -1.89
CA PHE A 52 -2.28 5.01 -0.57
C PHE A 52 -3.01 5.90 0.44
N VAL A 53 -2.68 7.19 0.51
CA VAL A 53 -3.39 8.14 1.39
C VAL A 53 -4.86 8.28 1.01
N ALA A 54 -5.19 8.27 -0.28
CA ALA A 54 -6.58 8.29 -0.72
C ALA A 54 -7.34 7.04 -0.23
N ALA A 55 -6.74 5.85 -0.33
CA ALA A 55 -7.33 4.61 0.16
C ALA A 55 -7.66 4.69 1.67
N LEU A 56 -6.73 5.20 2.49
CA LEU A 56 -6.91 5.37 3.94
C LEU A 56 -8.00 6.37 4.35
N LEU A 57 -8.39 7.29 3.46
CA LEU A 57 -9.39 8.33 3.73
C LEU A 57 -10.77 7.97 3.18
N THR A 58 -10.88 6.88 2.43
CA THR A 58 -12.14 6.41 1.83
C THR A 58 -12.74 5.19 2.53
N SER A 59 -12.03 4.65 3.52
CA SER A 59 -12.43 3.49 4.33
C SER A 59 -13.38 3.81 5.48
#